data_AF-A0AAV9X3Y0-F1
#
_entry.id   AF-A0AAV9X3Y0-F1
#
_cell.length_a   1.000
_cell.length_b   1.000
_cell.length_c   1.000
_cell.angle_alpha   90.00
_cell.angle_beta   90.00
_cell.angle_gamma   90.00
#
_symmetry.space_group_name_H-M   'P 1'
#
loop_
_entity.id
_entity.type
_entity.pdbx_description
1 polymer ?
#
loop_
_entity_poly.entity_id
_entity_poly.type
_entity_poly.pdbx_seq_one_letter_code
_entity_poly.pdbx_strand_id
1 'polypeptide(L)'
;MPALSSNTVSSPPATATFGLSLSKAIEGTAPAFLPLDVKFSYNWDFSKNEGYATVLSIGSNHTVNQQMFPMGIGGKLAFMARERFDVMIKTKEGKEEDVYAYRVILNMATNAVKKEAAIMVGTEGDVIIATENWGAVGL
;
A
#
# COMPACT_ATOMS: atom_id res chain seq x y z
N MET A 1 -17.26 39.88 9.94
CA MET A 1 -16.46 39.21 8.90
C MET A 1 -16.33 37.75 9.31
N PRO A 2 -16.79 36.77 8.50
CA PRO A 2 -16.61 35.36 8.84
C PRO A 2 -15.13 34.98 8.68
N ALA A 3 -14.56 34.30 9.66
CA ALA A 3 -13.20 33.80 9.63
C ALA A 3 -13.05 32.74 8.55
N LEU A 4 -12.10 32.93 7.63
CA LEU A 4 -11.65 31.91 6.70
C LEU A 4 -11.05 30.77 7.53
N SER A 5 -11.76 29.66 7.63
CA SER A 5 -11.22 28.41 8.13
C SER A 5 -10.02 28.07 7.26
N SER A 6 -8.82 28.22 7.80
CA SER A 6 -7.62 27.64 7.22
C SER A 6 -7.85 26.14 7.18
N ASN A 7 -8.19 25.61 6.00
CA ASN A 7 -7.96 24.21 5.70
C ASN A 7 -6.44 24.03 5.78
N THR A 8 -5.95 23.77 6.99
CA THR A 8 -4.60 23.28 7.19
C THR A 8 -4.56 21.97 6.42
N VAL A 9 -3.97 22.03 5.23
CA VAL A 9 -3.55 20.85 4.50
C VAL A 9 -2.52 20.20 5.40
N SER A 10 -3.00 19.35 6.32
CA SER A 10 -2.15 18.69 7.29
C SER A 10 -1.23 17.80 6.46
N SER A 11 0.03 18.19 6.36
CA SER A 11 1.07 17.33 5.84
C SER A 11 0.98 15.98 6.57
N PRO A 12 1.12 14.86 5.85
CA PRO A 12 1.09 13.55 6.48
C PRO A 12 2.17 13.49 7.58
N PRO A 13 1.93 12.76 8.68
CA PRO A 13 2.90 12.65 9.76
C PRO A 13 4.21 12.02 9.24
N ALA A 14 5.33 12.32 9.89
CA ALA A 14 6.64 11.74 9.55
C ALA A 14 6.62 10.21 9.65
N THR A 15 5.88 9.66 10.61
CA THR A 15 5.66 8.23 10.74
C THR A 15 4.19 7.92 10.85
N ALA A 16 3.74 6.84 10.20
CA ALA A 16 2.39 6.33 10.43
C ALA A 16 2.29 4.84 10.12
N THR A 17 1.43 4.18 10.88
CA THR A 17 1.00 2.81 10.62
C THR A 17 -0.48 2.81 10.26
N PHE A 18 -0.85 2.14 9.17
CA PHE A 18 -2.24 2.05 8.73
C PHE A 18 -2.50 0.75 7.96
N GLY A 19 -3.77 0.34 7.93
CA GLY A 19 -4.24 -0.74 7.06
C GLY A 19 -4.86 -0.17 5.79
N LEU A 20 -4.67 -0.87 4.67
CA LEU A 20 -5.37 -0.64 3.40
C LEU A 20 -6.00 -1.96 2.94
N SER A 21 -7.25 -1.90 2.52
CA SER A 21 -7.96 -3.04 1.95
C SER A 21 -7.91 -2.95 0.42
N LEU A 22 -7.30 -3.94 -0.20
CA LEU A 22 -7.24 -4.11 -1.65
C LEU A 22 -8.47 -4.93 -2.05
N SER A 23 -9.49 -4.30 -2.61
CA SER A 23 -10.73 -4.98 -3.05
C SER A 23 -10.86 -5.07 -4.57
N LYS A 24 -9.97 -4.42 -5.33
CA LYS A 24 -10.07 -4.33 -6.79
C LYS A 24 -8.92 -5.08 -7.46
N ALA A 25 -9.23 -6.07 -8.30
CA ALA A 25 -8.25 -6.59 -9.26
C ALA A 25 -8.20 -5.66 -10.48
N ILE A 26 -7.00 -5.20 -10.83
CA ILE A 26 -6.73 -4.36 -12.01
C ILE A 26 -6.32 -5.22 -13.19
N GLU A 27 -5.59 -6.30 -12.92
CA GLU A 27 -5.06 -7.21 -13.93
C GLU A 27 -5.15 -8.64 -13.40
N GLY A 28 -5.38 -9.59 -14.30
CA GLY A 28 -5.58 -10.99 -13.96
C GLY A 28 -7.00 -11.32 -13.47
N THR A 29 -7.22 -12.60 -13.19
CA THR A 29 -8.49 -13.09 -12.63
C THR A 29 -8.60 -12.65 -11.18
N ALA A 30 -9.73 -12.06 -10.80
CA ALA A 30 -9.97 -11.63 -9.43
C ALA A 30 -9.83 -12.81 -8.45
N PRO A 31 -8.87 -12.77 -7.51
CA PRO A 31 -8.61 -13.90 -6.64
C PRO A 31 -9.73 -14.07 -5.61
N ALA A 32 -10.00 -15.32 -5.24
CA ALA A 32 -11.08 -15.66 -4.31
C ALA A 32 -10.86 -15.10 -2.87
N PHE A 33 -9.63 -14.70 -2.56
CA PHE A 33 -9.25 -14.08 -1.29
C PHE A 33 -9.51 -12.57 -1.20
N LEU A 34 -10.11 -11.94 -2.22
CA LEU A 34 -10.51 -10.53 -2.12
C LEU A 34 -11.71 -10.31 -1.18
N PRO A 35 -11.72 -9.24 -0.35
CA PRO A 35 -10.70 -8.20 -0.24
C PRO A 35 -9.47 -8.63 0.58
N LEU A 36 -8.29 -8.11 0.22
CA LEU A 36 -7.02 -8.39 0.90
C LEU A 36 -6.59 -7.20 1.76
N ASP A 37 -6.53 -7.39 3.08
CA ASP A 37 -6.08 -6.35 4.01
C ASP A 37 -4.55 -6.33 4.16
N VAL A 38 -3.95 -5.16 4.02
CA VAL A 38 -2.50 -4.99 4.12
C VAL A 38 -2.16 -3.89 5.10
N LYS A 39 -1.27 -4.18 6.06
CA LYS A 39 -0.78 -3.19 7.01
C LYS A 39 0.56 -2.65 6.54
N PHE A 40 0.62 -1.34 6.41
CA PHE A 40 1.82 -0.61 6.09
C PHE A 40 2.25 0.23 7.30
N SER A 41 3.55 0.33 7.48
CA SER A 41 4.19 1.36 8.29
C SER A 41 5.08 2.18 7.37
N TYR A 42 5.15 3.49 7.55
CA TYR A 42 6.16 4.28 6.86
C TYR A 42 6.84 5.25 7.82
N ASN A 43 8.05 5.61 7.43
CA ASN A 43 8.89 6.58 8.08
C ASN A 43 9.48 7.50 7.01
N TRP A 44 9.18 8.78 7.08
CA TRP A 44 9.59 9.82 6.15
C TRP A 44 10.16 11.02 6.90
N ASP A 45 11.40 11.37 6.57
CA ASP A 45 12.05 12.59 7.03
C ASP A 45 11.86 13.69 5.97
N PHE A 46 10.91 14.60 6.23
CA PHE A 46 10.65 15.74 5.36
C PHE A 46 11.82 16.73 5.26
N SER A 47 12.73 16.75 6.25
CA SER A 47 13.90 17.64 6.22
C SER A 47 14.94 17.15 5.23
N LYS A 48 15.09 15.82 5.12
CA LYS A 48 16.04 15.16 4.21
C LYS A 48 15.40 14.72 2.89
N ASN A 49 14.06 14.73 2.83
CA ASN A 49 13.28 14.19 1.73
C ASN A 49 13.61 12.71 1.44
N GLU A 50 13.83 11.95 2.52
CA GLU A 50 14.21 10.54 2.49
C GLU A 50 13.33 9.75 3.45
N GLY A 51 13.20 8.44 3.21
CA GLY A 51 12.44 7.57 4.10
C GLY A 51 12.32 6.16 3.56
N TYR A 52 11.49 5.36 4.21
CA TYR A 52 11.16 3.99 3.82
C TYR A 52 9.75 3.66 4.29
N ALA A 53 9.16 2.63 3.66
CA ALA A 53 7.96 2.00 4.17
C ALA A 53 8.25 0.53 4.46
N THR A 54 7.38 -0.10 5.22
CA THR A 54 7.45 -1.51 5.58
C THR A 54 6.05 -2.11 5.48
N VAL A 55 5.94 -3.21 4.76
CA VAL A 55 4.75 -4.04 4.76
C VAL A 55 4.81 -4.92 6.00
N LEU A 56 3.96 -4.65 6.98
CA LEU A 56 3.93 -5.39 8.24
C LEU A 56 3.24 -6.75 8.07
N SER A 57 2.08 -6.75 7.41
CA SER A 57 1.25 -7.94 7.22
C SER A 57 0.44 -7.84 5.94
N ILE A 58 0.20 -8.97 5.29
CA ILE A 58 -0.70 -9.10 4.12
C ILE A 58 -1.70 -10.22 4.40
N GLY A 59 -2.98 -9.91 4.32
CA GLY A 59 -4.07 -10.85 4.62
C GLY A 59 -3.93 -11.42 6.03
N SER A 60 -3.91 -12.76 6.10
CA SER A 60 -3.74 -13.51 7.34
C SER A 60 -2.26 -13.71 7.74
N ASN A 61 -1.31 -13.33 6.87
CA ASN A 61 0.10 -13.41 7.19
C ASN A 61 0.54 -12.21 8.04
N HIS A 62 0.73 -12.47 9.35
CA HIS A 62 1.01 -11.44 10.34
C HIS A 62 2.48 -10.97 10.41
N THR A 63 3.39 -11.59 9.66
CA THR A 63 4.84 -11.36 9.81
C THR A 63 5.56 -11.24 8.48
N VAL A 64 5.09 -10.37 7.59
CA VAL A 64 5.78 -10.09 6.31
C VAL A 64 7.05 -9.26 6.56
N ASN A 65 6.91 -8.15 7.29
CA ASN A 65 7.99 -7.20 7.61
C ASN A 65 8.91 -6.82 6.44
N GLN A 66 8.34 -6.70 5.23
CA GLN A 66 9.13 -6.38 4.03
C GLN A 66 9.38 -4.88 3.93
N GLN A 67 10.65 -4.49 3.81
CA GLN A 67 11.02 -3.10 3.56
C GLN A 67 10.75 -2.67 2.11
N MET A 68 10.26 -1.45 1.97
CA MET A 68 9.95 -0.74 0.73
C MET A 68 10.76 0.54 0.66
N PHE A 69 11.24 0.86 -0.54
CA PHE A 69 12.10 2.01 -0.79
C PHE A 69 11.34 3.10 -1.54
N PRO A 70 11.66 4.37 -1.30
CA PRO A 70 11.00 5.46 -1.97
C PRO A 70 11.35 5.48 -3.45
N MET A 71 10.36 5.81 -4.27
CA MET A 71 10.50 5.89 -5.73
C MET A 71 10.99 7.26 -6.21
N GLY A 72 11.03 8.27 -5.33
CA GLY A 72 11.48 9.62 -5.68
C GLY A 72 10.49 10.40 -6.55
N ILE A 73 9.18 10.11 -6.46
CA ILE A 73 8.15 10.81 -7.24
C ILE A 73 7.84 12.16 -6.58
N GLY A 74 8.10 13.26 -7.29
CA GLY A 74 7.81 14.61 -6.79
C GLY A 74 6.33 14.80 -6.41
N GLY A 75 6.08 15.35 -5.22
CA GLY A 75 4.72 15.61 -4.73
C GLY A 75 3.97 14.38 -4.17
N LYS A 76 4.57 13.18 -4.20
CA LYS A 76 3.96 11.95 -3.67
C LYS A 76 4.93 11.17 -2.80
N LEU A 77 4.43 10.59 -1.72
CA LEU A 77 5.16 9.58 -0.97
C LEU A 77 4.86 8.22 -1.61
N ALA A 78 5.70 7.84 -2.56
CA ALA A 78 5.59 6.58 -3.28
C ALA A 78 6.70 5.62 -2.86
N PHE A 79 6.34 4.41 -2.45
CA PHE A 79 7.27 3.37 -2.00
C PHE A 79 7.03 2.10 -2.80
N MET A 80 8.11 1.35 -3.06
CA MET A 80 8.04 0.06 -3.74
C MET A 80 8.90 -0.99 -3.03
N ALA A 81 8.35 -2.20 -2.86
CA ALA A 81 9.14 -3.37 -2.48
C ALA A 81 9.99 -3.83 -3.69
N ARG A 82 11.30 -3.94 -3.49
CA ARG A 82 12.23 -4.36 -4.56
C ARG A 82 12.23 -5.86 -4.80
N GLU A 83 12.04 -6.62 -3.72
CA GLU A 83 12.10 -8.07 -3.73
C GLU A 83 10.71 -8.67 -3.67
N ARG A 84 10.57 -9.86 -4.25
CA ARG A 84 9.40 -10.71 -4.03
C ARG A 84 9.52 -11.35 -2.66
N PHE A 85 8.39 -11.61 -2.02
CA PHE A 85 8.36 -12.31 -0.75
C PHE A 85 7.10 -13.17 -0.63
N ASP A 86 7.22 -14.18 0.22
CA ASP A 86 6.22 -15.24 0.36
C ASP A 86 5.08 -14.74 1.24
N VAL A 87 3.85 -15.01 0.82
CA VAL A 87 2.66 -14.59 1.53
C VAL A 87 1.64 -15.71 1.58
N MET A 88 1.25 -16.07 2.80
CA MET A 88 0.14 -16.99 3.02
C MET A 88 -1.16 -16.20 3.13
N ILE A 89 -2.12 -16.46 2.24
CA ILE A 89 -3.41 -15.78 2.23
C ILE A 89 -4.52 -16.79 2.51
N LYS A 90 -5.41 -16.46 3.43
CA LYS A 90 -6.60 -17.27 3.70
C LYS A 90 -7.76 -16.83 2.81
N THR A 91 -8.27 -17.76 2.02
CA THR A 91 -9.47 -17.57 1.19
C THR A 91 -10.73 -17.51 2.05
N LYS A 92 -11.85 -17.05 1.47
CA LYS A 92 -13.17 -17.05 2.15
C LYS A 92 -13.64 -18.44 2.57
N GLU A 93 -13.15 -19.48 1.91
CA GLU A 93 -13.44 -20.89 2.25
C GLU A 93 -12.59 -21.41 3.43
N GLY A 94 -11.71 -20.58 3.99
CA GLY A 94 -10.83 -20.94 5.09
C GLY A 94 -9.60 -21.74 4.67
N LYS A 95 -9.38 -21.95 3.36
CA LYS A 95 -8.15 -22.54 2.82
C LYS A 95 -7.03 -21.51 2.81
N GLU A 96 -5.83 -21.93 3.17
CA GLU A 96 -4.62 -21.14 3.06
C GLU A 96 -3.96 -21.42 1.70
N GLU A 97 -3.61 -20.35 0.99
CA GLU A 97 -2.90 -20.40 -0.28
C GLU A 97 -1.55 -19.71 -0.11
N ASP A 98 -0.49 -20.42 -0.49
CA ASP A 98 0.85 -19.83 -0.62
C ASP A 98 0.92 -19.10 -1.95
N VAL A 99 1.06 -17.77 -1.89
CA VAL A 99 1.27 -16.91 -3.05
C VAL A 99 2.51 -16.08 -2.83
N TYR A 100 3.03 -15.50 -3.91
CA TYR A 100 4.09 -14.51 -3.82
C TYR A 100 3.51 -13.11 -3.98
N ALA A 101 3.98 -12.17 -3.17
CA ALA A 101 3.79 -10.75 -3.42
C ALA A 101 5.00 -10.22 -4.18
N TYR A 102 4.73 -9.77 -5.40
CA TYR A 102 5.63 -9.04 -6.27
C TYR A 102 5.30 -7.55 -6.21
N ARG A 103 6.34 -6.71 -6.27
CA ARG A 103 6.24 -5.26 -6.51
C ARG A 103 5.09 -4.59 -5.76
N VAL A 104 5.12 -4.66 -4.43
CA VAL A 104 4.17 -3.91 -3.60
C VAL A 104 4.44 -2.44 -3.79
N ILE A 105 3.42 -1.66 -4.13
CA ILE A 105 3.49 -0.22 -4.32
C ILE A 105 2.54 0.43 -3.30
N LEU A 106 3.04 1.45 -2.61
CA LEU A 106 2.26 2.31 -1.74
C LEU A 106 2.44 3.74 -2.23
N ASN A 107 1.35 4.39 -2.63
CA ASN A 107 1.34 5.81 -2.97
C ASN A 107 0.50 6.58 -1.94
N MET A 108 1.03 7.69 -1.47
CA MET A 108 0.30 8.63 -0.63
C MET A 108 0.48 10.04 -1.17
N ALA A 109 -0.61 10.80 -1.18
CA ALA A 109 -0.54 12.22 -1.51
C ALA A 109 0.18 12.98 -0.39
N THR A 110 1.11 13.87 -0.74
CA THR A 110 1.77 14.74 0.26
C THR A 110 0.84 15.82 0.81
N ASN A 111 -0.27 16.07 0.12
CA ASN A 111 -1.25 17.13 0.41
C ASN A 111 -2.65 16.60 0.75
N ALA A 112 -2.85 15.28 0.87
CA ALA A 112 -4.15 14.71 1.18
C ALA A 112 -4.02 13.39 1.95
N VAL A 113 -5.04 13.05 2.75
CA VAL A 113 -5.15 11.75 3.44
C VAL A 113 -5.55 10.63 2.46
N LYS A 114 -5.19 10.76 1.18
CA LYS A 114 -5.45 9.73 0.17
C LYS A 114 -4.24 8.80 0.11
N LYS A 115 -4.49 7.53 0.38
CA LYS A 115 -3.52 6.46 0.37
C LYS A 115 -4.05 5.41 -0.59
N GLU A 116 -3.22 4.99 -1.53
CA GLU A 116 -3.55 3.93 -2.46
C GLU A 116 -2.39 2.93 -2.44
N ALA A 117 -2.73 1.66 -2.57
CA ALA A 117 -1.74 0.60 -2.68
C ALA A 117 -2.12 -0.34 -3.81
N ALA A 118 -1.11 -0.90 -4.44
CA ALA A 118 -1.26 -1.97 -5.41
C ALA A 118 -0.20 -3.03 -5.13
N ILE A 119 -0.60 -4.28 -5.30
CA ILE A 119 0.24 -5.45 -5.07
C ILE A 119 0.03 -6.37 -6.24
N MET A 120 1.13 -6.83 -6.82
CA MET A 120 1.08 -7.95 -7.75
C MET A 120 1.18 -9.22 -6.91
N VAL A 121 0.13 -10.04 -6.89
CA VAL A 121 0.04 -11.28 -6.13
C VAL A 121 -0.18 -12.46 -7.08
N GLY A 122 0.30 -13.63 -6.69
CA GLY A 122 0.04 -14.86 -7.42
C GLY A 122 1.19 -15.85 -7.31
N THR A 123 1.01 -17.06 -7.82
CA THR A 123 2.08 -18.07 -7.86
C THR A 123 3.19 -17.66 -8.84
N GLU A 124 2.85 -16.88 -9.86
CA GLU A 124 3.79 -16.32 -10.83
C GLU A 124 3.75 -14.79 -10.91
N GLY A 125 2.93 -14.12 -10.10
CA GLY A 125 2.71 -12.67 -10.17
C GLY A 125 1.73 -12.27 -11.28
N ASP A 126 0.74 -13.12 -11.49
CA ASP A 126 -0.25 -13.07 -12.57
C ASP A 126 -1.44 -12.14 -12.29
N VAL A 127 -1.61 -11.70 -11.05
CA VAL A 127 -2.73 -10.85 -10.64
C VAL A 127 -2.25 -9.56 -10.01
N ILE A 128 -2.81 -8.42 -10.40
CA ILE A 128 -2.58 -7.14 -9.74
C ILE A 128 -3.85 -6.74 -9.00
N ILE A 129 -3.74 -6.59 -7.68
CA ILE A 129 -4.80 -6.12 -6.80
C ILE A 129 -4.45 -4.74 -6.25
N ALA A 130 -5.45 -3.90 -6.09
CA ALA A 130 -5.30 -2.52 -5.65
C ALA A 130 -6.45 -2.06 -4.77
N THR A 131 -6.25 -0.93 -4.10
CA THR A 131 -7.30 -0.23 -3.35
C THR A 131 -8.34 0.32 -4.32
N GLU A 132 -9.60 0.48 -3.90
CA GLU A 132 -10.68 0.99 -4.79
C GLU A 132 -10.34 2.35 -5.39
N ASN A 133 -9.65 3.19 -4.62
CA ASN A 133 -9.20 4.52 -5.01
C ASN A 133 -7.86 4.50 -5.76
N TRP A 134 -7.42 3.37 -6.32
CA TRP A 134 -6.21 3.31 -7.12
C TRP A 134 -6.33 4.14 -8.41
N GLY A 135 -5.38 5.05 -8.60
CA GLY A 135 -5.40 6.06 -9.66
C GLY A 135 -6.15 7.33 -9.27
N ALA A 136 -6.71 7.40 -8.05
CA ALA A 136 -7.36 8.60 -7.52
C ALA A 136 -6.37 9.60 -6.90
N VAL A 137 -5.14 9.15 -6.64
CA VAL A 137 -4.03 10.05 -6.33
C VAL A 137 -3.49 10.58 -7.66
N GLY A 138 -4.21 11.57 -8.23
CA GLY A 138 -3.91 12.19 -9.52
C GLY A 138 -2.45 12.61 -9.67
N LEU A 139 -1.90 12.44 -10.88
CA LEU A 139 -0.63 13.06 -11.30
C LEU A 139 -0.74 14.58 -11.21
#